data_AF-A0A662SKV1-F1
#
_entry.id   AF-A0A662SKV1-F1
#
_cell.length_a   1.000
_cell.length_b   1.000
_cell.length_c   1.000
_cell.angle_alpha   90.00
_cell.angle_beta   90.00
_cell.angle_gamma   90.00
#
_symmetry.space_group_name_H-M   'P 1'
#
loop_
_entity.id
_entity.type
_entity.pdbx_description
1 polymer ?
#
loop_
_entity_poly.entity_id
_entity_poly.type
_entity_poly.pdbx_seq_one_letter_code
_entity_poly.pdbx_strand_id
1 'polypeptide(L)'
;RYGIPGWKADLVASEADAVLGGLRGYVLTYKNGVPVGTAGIDRSNAPPGYVTLHPRDPDREARRVSLKIRRELGIRVGVIIVDSHLNLLRRGVSGVAIGSWGVSPLRDLRGERDIYGRRMRFTVVNVIDSLAAAAALVMGETSEMTPFALIRWEGVSLEDVGSEEARVPPEECYVLQSIVDGFCLGST
;
A
#
# COMPACT_ATOMS: atom_id res chain seq x y z
N ARG A 1 -1.44 11.83 23.36
CA ARG A 1 -0.61 10.59 23.53
C ARG A 1 0.68 10.63 22.72
N TYR A 2 0.65 10.94 21.43
CA TYR A 2 1.82 10.84 20.54
C TYR A 2 2.48 12.18 20.16
N GLY A 3 2.10 13.30 20.78
CA GLY A 3 2.73 14.60 20.50
C GLY A 3 2.56 15.11 19.06
N ILE A 4 1.53 14.65 18.34
CA ILE A 4 1.12 15.24 17.05
C ILE A 4 0.29 16.52 17.29
N PRO A 5 0.34 17.52 16.38
CA PRO A 5 -0.46 18.75 16.50
C PRO A 5 -1.97 18.48 16.54
N GLY A 6 -2.74 19.33 17.23
CA GLY A 6 -4.20 19.16 17.41
C GLY A 6 -4.95 18.95 16.09
N TRP A 7 -4.75 19.83 15.11
CA TRP A 7 -5.37 19.70 13.79
C TRP A 7 -5.06 18.36 13.10
N LYS A 8 -3.86 17.81 13.30
CA LYS A 8 -3.47 16.52 12.70
C LYS A 8 -4.11 15.37 13.46
N ALA A 9 -4.24 15.49 14.79
CA ALA A 9 -4.95 14.51 15.60
C ALA A 9 -6.43 14.43 15.22
N ASP A 10 -7.08 15.58 14.98
CA ASP A 10 -8.48 15.66 14.57
C ASP A 10 -8.69 14.97 13.22
N LEU A 11 -7.82 15.24 12.24
CA LEU A 11 -7.86 14.58 10.95
C LEU A 11 -7.58 13.08 11.05
N VAL A 12 -6.61 12.65 11.85
CA VAL A 12 -6.37 11.21 12.08
C VAL A 12 -7.61 10.54 12.64
N ALA A 13 -8.29 11.19 13.60
CA ALA A 13 -9.50 10.65 14.19
C ALA A 13 -10.67 10.55 13.21
N SER A 14 -10.74 11.44 12.21
CA SER A 14 -11.79 11.39 11.17
C SER A 14 -11.45 10.49 9.99
N GLU A 15 -10.16 10.28 9.70
CA GLU A 15 -9.71 9.59 8.48
C GLU A 15 -9.21 8.17 8.71
N ALA A 16 -8.74 7.81 9.90
CA ALA A 16 -8.29 6.46 10.18
C ALA A 16 -9.45 5.54 10.54
N ASP A 17 -9.39 4.28 10.09
CA ASP A 17 -10.32 3.24 10.55
C ASP A 17 -9.93 2.78 11.95
N ALA A 18 -8.63 2.75 12.25
CA ALA A 18 -8.13 2.49 13.60
C ALA A 18 -6.74 3.12 13.84
N VAL A 19 -6.41 3.36 15.10
CA VAL A 19 -5.05 3.73 15.55
C VAL A 19 -4.37 2.49 16.12
N LEU A 20 -3.29 2.04 15.48
CA LEU A 20 -2.56 0.83 15.89
C LEU A 20 -1.50 1.12 16.96
N GLY A 21 -0.94 2.34 16.95
CA GLY A 21 0.09 2.73 17.90
C GLY A 21 0.88 3.92 17.39
N GLY A 22 2.01 4.25 18.03
CA GLY A 22 2.82 5.36 17.55
C GLY A 22 3.97 5.73 18.47
N LEU A 23 4.82 6.61 17.94
CA LEU A 23 5.92 7.25 18.63
C LEU A 23 5.67 8.76 18.63
N ARG A 24 6.51 9.53 19.32
CA ARG A 24 6.37 10.99 19.35
C ARG A 24 6.44 11.57 17.93
N GLY A 25 5.40 12.26 17.51
CA GLY A 25 5.25 12.91 16.20
C GLY A 25 4.68 12.02 15.10
N TYR A 26 4.47 10.72 15.33
CA TYR A 26 4.03 9.80 14.28
C TYR A 26 3.13 8.69 14.83
N VAL A 27 2.00 8.49 14.17
CA VAL A 27 1.01 7.47 14.54
C VAL A 27 0.91 6.46 13.42
N LEU A 28 0.94 5.18 13.73
CA LEU A 28 0.58 4.12 12.80
C LEU A 28 -0.93 3.90 12.89
N THR A 29 -1.60 3.95 11.74
CA THR A 29 -3.04 3.80 11.62
C THR A 29 -3.37 2.69 10.64
N TYR A 30 -4.57 2.14 10.74
CA TYR A 30 -5.17 1.29 9.72
C TYR A 30 -6.15 2.14 8.91
N LYS A 31 -6.05 2.11 7.58
CA LYS A 31 -6.96 2.81 6.68
C LYS A 31 -7.09 2.02 5.38
N ASN A 32 -8.31 1.82 4.88
CA ASN A 32 -8.57 1.18 3.58
C ASN A 32 -7.88 -0.19 3.42
N GLY A 33 -7.81 -0.97 4.50
CA GLY A 33 -7.23 -2.31 4.45
C GLY A 33 -5.72 -2.40 4.66
N VAL A 34 -5.00 -1.27 4.80
CA VAL A 34 -3.54 -1.25 4.90
C VAL A 34 -3.03 -0.41 6.09
N PRO A 35 -1.89 -0.78 6.71
CA PRO A 35 -1.21 0.06 7.68
C PRO A 35 -0.58 1.28 7.02
N VAL A 36 -0.94 2.48 7.46
CA VAL A 36 -0.46 3.75 6.92
C VAL A 36 -0.01 4.70 8.01
N GLY A 37 0.91 5.59 7.66
CA GLY A 37 1.38 6.65 8.54
C GLY A 37 0.35 7.74 8.73
N THR A 38 -0.11 7.96 9.96
CA THR A 38 -0.94 9.11 10.33
C THR A 38 -2.14 9.30 9.38
N ALA A 39 -2.89 8.22 9.14
CA ALA A 39 -4.03 8.12 8.22
C ALA A 39 -3.73 8.44 6.75
N GLY A 40 -2.46 8.39 6.33
CA GLY A 40 -2.07 8.80 4.98
C GLY A 40 -2.14 10.31 4.76
N ILE A 41 -2.22 11.09 5.85
CA ILE A 41 -2.28 12.55 5.77
C ILE A 41 -0.90 13.08 5.46
N ASP A 42 -0.76 13.61 4.25
CA ASP A 42 0.48 14.20 3.80
C ASP A 42 0.38 15.72 3.64
N ARG A 43 1.37 16.43 4.18
CA ARG A 43 1.56 17.86 3.97
C ARG A 43 2.66 18.14 2.95
N SER A 44 3.55 17.17 2.73
CA SER A 44 4.57 17.23 1.70
C SER A 44 3.88 17.39 0.33
N ASN A 45 4.41 18.29 -0.50
CA ASN A 45 3.89 18.61 -1.83
C ASN A 45 2.42 19.11 -1.89
N ALA A 46 1.76 19.34 -0.75
CA ALA A 46 0.48 20.04 -0.70
C ALA A 46 0.67 21.57 -0.72
N PRO A 47 -0.27 22.34 -1.28
CA PRO A 47 -0.22 23.80 -1.22
C PRO A 47 -0.17 24.33 0.23
N PRO A 48 0.43 25.52 0.48
CA PRO A 48 0.48 26.09 1.83
C PRO A 48 -0.91 26.20 2.47
N GLY A 49 -1.04 25.68 3.69
CA GLY A 49 -2.30 25.66 4.43
C GLY A 49 -3.19 24.45 4.15
N TYR A 50 -2.78 23.54 3.26
CA TYR A 50 -3.53 22.34 2.91
C TYR A 50 -2.75 21.06 3.25
N VAL A 51 -3.48 19.96 3.24
CA VAL A 51 -2.94 18.59 3.29
C VAL A 51 -3.64 17.75 2.22
N THR A 52 -2.95 16.72 1.76
CA THR A 52 -3.51 15.68 0.91
C THR A 52 -4.02 14.56 1.81
N LEU A 53 -5.25 14.11 1.54
CA LEU A 53 -5.83 12.93 2.14
C LEU A 53 -5.80 11.81 1.12
N HIS A 54 -5.70 10.56 1.61
CA HIS A 54 -5.95 9.41 0.74
C HIS A 54 -7.34 9.49 0.10
N PRO A 55 -7.52 8.91 -1.10
CA PRO A 55 -8.84 8.69 -1.65
C PRO A 55 -9.71 7.90 -0.67
N ARG A 56 -11.01 8.24 -0.63
CA ARG A 56 -11.99 7.49 0.19
C ARG A 56 -12.11 6.03 -0.25
N ASP A 57 -11.96 5.79 -1.55
CA ASP A 57 -11.98 4.46 -2.15
C ASP A 57 -10.90 4.42 -3.25
N PRO A 58 -9.66 4.01 -2.89
CA PRO A 58 -8.55 3.94 -3.83
C PRO A 58 -8.78 2.97 -5.00
N ASP A 59 -9.44 1.83 -4.77
CA ASP A 59 -9.75 0.86 -5.83
C ASP A 59 -10.73 1.46 -6.85
N ARG A 60 -11.74 2.20 -6.38
CA ARG A 60 -12.66 2.91 -7.27
C ARG A 60 -11.98 3.99 -8.09
N GLU A 61 -11.04 4.74 -7.51
CA GLU A 61 -10.27 5.73 -8.27
C GLU A 61 -9.35 5.06 -9.31
N ALA A 62 -8.68 3.96 -8.95
CA ALA A 62 -7.90 3.15 -9.89
C ALA A 62 -8.77 2.64 -11.05
N ARG A 63 -9.96 2.13 -10.73
CA ARG A 63 -10.97 1.68 -11.70
C ARG A 63 -11.39 2.79 -12.63
N ARG A 64 -11.66 3.98 -12.10
CA ARG A 64 -12.05 5.15 -12.91
C ARG A 64 -10.97 5.49 -13.94
N VAL A 65 -9.71 5.49 -13.53
CA VAL A 65 -8.56 5.77 -14.42
C VAL A 65 -8.40 4.67 -15.47
N SER A 66 -8.41 3.40 -15.07
CA SER A 66 -8.29 2.25 -15.98
C SER A 66 -9.39 2.25 -17.04
N LEU A 67 -10.65 2.44 -16.63
CA LEU A 67 -11.79 2.49 -17.56
C LEU A 67 -11.75 3.71 -18.48
N LYS A 68 -11.25 4.86 -18.00
CA LYS A 68 -11.06 6.05 -18.84
C LYS A 68 -10.01 5.79 -19.92
N ILE A 69 -8.86 5.23 -19.56
CA ILE A 69 -7.80 4.85 -20.51
C ILE A 69 -8.33 3.85 -21.53
N ARG A 70 -9.07 2.82 -21.10
CA ARG A 70 -9.68 1.85 -21.99
C ARG A 70 -10.66 2.49 -22.97
N ARG A 71 -11.48 3.44 -22.51
CA ARG A 71 -12.46 4.15 -23.36
C ARG A 71 -11.78 5.06 -24.38
N GLU A 72 -10.77 5.83 -23.95
CA GLU A 72 -10.15 6.85 -24.78
C GLU A 72 -9.11 6.27 -25.75
N LEU A 73 -8.39 5.22 -25.35
CA LEU A 73 -7.27 4.67 -26.12
C LEU A 73 -7.51 3.24 -26.63
N GLY A 74 -8.57 2.55 -26.18
CA GLY A 74 -8.83 1.16 -26.57
C GLY A 74 -7.88 0.14 -25.95
N ILE A 75 -7.03 0.55 -25.00
CA ILE A 75 -6.00 -0.29 -24.38
C ILE A 75 -6.45 -0.73 -22.98
N ARG A 76 -6.22 -2.00 -22.63
CA ARG A 76 -6.40 -2.49 -21.27
C ARG A 76 -5.13 -2.24 -20.46
N VAL A 77 -5.28 -1.59 -19.30
CA VAL A 77 -4.20 -1.35 -18.35
C VAL A 77 -4.66 -1.62 -16.93
N GLY A 78 -3.77 -2.20 -16.14
CA GLY A 78 -3.87 -2.18 -14.69
C GLY A 78 -3.44 -0.81 -14.16
N VAL A 79 -4.09 -0.35 -13.11
CA VAL A 79 -3.76 0.89 -12.41
C VAL A 79 -3.54 0.54 -10.95
N ILE A 80 -2.43 1.01 -10.38
CA ILE A 80 -2.08 0.86 -8.97
C ILE A 80 -1.91 2.28 -8.42
N ILE A 81 -2.61 2.60 -7.32
CA ILE A 81 -2.40 3.83 -6.57
C ILE A 81 -1.37 3.51 -5.48
N VAL A 82 -0.29 4.29 -5.46
CA VAL A 82 0.87 4.06 -4.62
C VAL A 82 0.98 5.18 -3.60
N ASP A 83 1.33 4.82 -2.37
CA ASP A 83 1.77 5.75 -1.34
C ASP A 83 3.05 5.23 -0.68
N SER A 84 3.78 6.11 0.00
CA SER A 84 5.03 5.76 0.68
C SER A 84 4.73 5.22 2.08
N HIS A 85 5.37 4.10 2.43
CA HIS A 85 5.19 3.46 3.73
C HIS A 85 6.50 3.12 4.41
N LEU A 86 6.40 2.82 5.71
CA LEU A 86 7.50 2.30 6.51
C LEU A 86 7.45 0.78 6.54
N ASN A 87 8.62 0.15 6.41
CA ASN A 87 8.78 -1.27 6.61
C ASN A 87 9.25 -1.58 8.03
N LEU A 88 8.70 -2.64 8.63
CA LEU A 88 9.09 -3.09 9.95
C LEU A 88 10.60 -3.37 10.00
N LEU A 89 11.28 -2.79 10.99
CA LEU A 89 12.70 -2.98 11.28
C LEU A 89 13.65 -2.63 10.10
N ARG A 90 13.21 -1.79 9.16
CA ARG A 90 14.03 -1.25 8.06
C ARG A 90 14.02 0.28 8.10
N ARG A 91 15.15 0.88 7.71
CA ARG A 91 15.25 2.34 7.56
C ARG A 91 14.82 2.74 6.16
N GLY A 92 14.23 3.93 6.05
CA GLY A 92 13.73 4.48 4.80
C GLY A 92 12.26 4.16 4.54
N VAL A 93 11.72 4.79 3.50
CA VAL A 93 10.37 4.55 2.96
C VAL A 93 10.46 3.79 1.64
N SER A 94 9.38 3.11 1.27
CA SER A 94 9.18 2.52 -0.06
C SER A 94 7.72 2.65 -0.48
N GLY A 95 7.42 2.45 -1.75
CA GLY A 95 6.04 2.41 -2.22
C GLY A 95 5.28 1.18 -1.74
N VAL A 96 4.00 1.36 -1.43
CA VAL A 96 3.00 0.32 -1.18
C VAL A 96 1.74 0.63 -1.98
N ALA A 97 1.03 -0.41 -2.43
CA ALA A 97 -0.26 -0.23 -3.09
C ALA A 97 -1.33 0.10 -2.03
N ILE A 98 -2.00 1.24 -2.17
CA ILE A 98 -3.18 1.60 -1.37
C ILE A 98 -4.50 1.27 -2.08
N GLY A 99 -4.43 1.00 -3.38
CA GLY A 99 -5.53 0.46 -4.18
C GLY A 99 -5.08 0.09 -5.58
N SER A 100 -5.85 -0.76 -6.27
CA SER A 100 -5.59 -1.14 -7.65
C SER A 100 -6.86 -1.52 -8.38
N TRP A 101 -6.81 -1.50 -9.71
CA TRP A 101 -7.83 -2.07 -10.58
C TRP A 101 -7.24 -2.53 -11.91
N GLY A 102 -7.74 -3.63 -12.47
CA GLY A 102 -7.35 -4.06 -13.81
C GLY A 102 -6.07 -4.90 -13.84
N VAL A 103 -5.58 -5.31 -12.67
CA VAL A 103 -4.38 -6.13 -12.47
C VAL A 103 -4.63 -7.12 -11.35
N SER A 104 -4.26 -8.38 -11.55
CA SER A 104 -4.35 -9.40 -10.51
C SER A 104 -3.40 -9.03 -9.36
N PRO A 105 -3.91 -8.86 -8.13
CA PRO A 105 -3.13 -8.33 -7.02
C PRO A 105 -2.07 -9.34 -6.52
N LEU A 106 -2.38 -10.63 -6.65
CA LEU A 106 -1.55 -11.73 -6.18
C LEU A 106 -1.18 -12.66 -7.33
N ARG A 107 -0.03 -13.33 -7.19
CA ARG A 107 0.33 -14.48 -8.01
C ARG A 107 0.54 -15.68 -7.12
N ASP A 108 -0.42 -16.58 -7.14
CA ASP A 108 -0.34 -17.84 -6.39
C ASP A 108 0.63 -18.80 -7.07
N LEU A 109 1.69 -19.17 -6.36
CA LEU A 109 2.66 -20.16 -6.82
C LEU A 109 2.49 -21.50 -6.10
N ARG A 110 1.48 -21.66 -5.24
CA ARG A 110 1.25 -22.93 -4.54
C ARG A 110 0.91 -24.02 -5.56
N GLY A 111 1.55 -25.18 -5.40
CA GLY A 111 1.44 -26.30 -6.34
C GLY A 111 2.45 -26.27 -7.49
N GLU A 112 3.01 -25.11 -7.83
CA GLU A 112 4.12 -24.99 -8.80
C GLU A 112 5.36 -25.73 -8.30
N ARG A 113 6.25 -26.09 -9.23
CA ARG A 113 7.51 -26.77 -8.92
C ARG A 113 8.69 -25.79 -8.96
N ASP A 114 9.57 -25.88 -7.97
CA ASP A 114 10.85 -25.21 -8.01
C ASP A 114 11.83 -25.89 -8.99
N ILE A 115 13.03 -25.33 -9.14
CA ILE A 115 14.08 -25.84 -10.03
C ILE A 115 14.59 -27.26 -9.67
N TYR A 116 14.20 -27.81 -8.52
CA TYR A 116 14.51 -29.16 -8.07
C TYR A 116 13.26 -30.06 -8.04
N GLY A 117 12.15 -29.61 -8.63
CA GLY A 117 10.90 -30.37 -8.72
C GLY A 117 10.06 -30.38 -7.44
N ARG A 118 10.45 -29.66 -6.38
CA ARG A 118 9.70 -29.60 -5.12
C ARG A 118 8.48 -28.70 -5.27
N ARG A 119 7.33 -29.14 -4.76
CA ARG A 119 6.10 -28.35 -4.81
C ARG A 119 6.14 -27.19 -3.81
N MET A 120 5.85 -25.99 -4.29
CA MET A 120 5.65 -24.80 -3.47
C MET A 120 4.38 -24.95 -2.62
N ARG A 121 4.45 -24.63 -1.33
CA ARG A 121 3.32 -24.85 -0.38
C ARG A 121 2.63 -23.57 0.09
N PHE A 122 3.39 -22.48 0.22
CA PHE A 122 2.91 -21.25 0.87
C PHE A 122 3.12 -19.98 0.05
N THR A 123 3.81 -20.08 -1.10
CA THR A 123 4.28 -18.90 -1.81
C THR A 123 3.17 -18.29 -2.63
N VAL A 124 2.73 -17.11 -2.19
CA VAL A 124 1.87 -16.21 -2.94
C VAL A 124 2.63 -14.90 -3.06
N VAL A 125 2.85 -14.41 -4.28
CA VAL A 125 3.57 -13.16 -4.51
C VAL A 125 2.57 -12.01 -4.47
N ASN A 126 2.84 -10.99 -3.66
CA ASN A 126 2.08 -9.74 -3.72
C ASN A 126 2.61 -8.90 -4.89
N VAL A 127 1.91 -8.99 -6.02
CA VAL A 127 2.31 -8.39 -7.29
C VAL A 127 2.20 -6.88 -7.21
N ILE A 128 1.08 -6.37 -6.68
CA ILE A 128 0.81 -4.93 -6.65
C ILE A 128 1.80 -4.17 -5.75
N ASP A 129 2.19 -4.72 -4.59
CA ASP A 129 3.19 -4.08 -3.73
C ASP A 129 4.60 -4.17 -4.31
N SER A 130 4.94 -5.27 -5.00
CA SER A 130 6.23 -5.39 -5.69
C SER A 130 6.38 -4.33 -6.79
N LEU A 131 5.30 -4.10 -7.55
CA LEU A 131 5.25 -3.07 -8.59
C LEU A 131 5.21 -1.66 -7.99
N ALA A 132 4.47 -1.46 -6.90
CA ALA A 132 4.39 -0.17 -6.21
C ALA A 132 5.76 0.27 -5.67
N ALA A 133 6.52 -0.66 -5.06
CA ALA A 133 7.86 -0.37 -4.58
C ALA A 133 8.81 0.05 -5.72
N ALA A 134 8.74 -0.63 -6.87
CA ALA A 134 9.53 -0.27 -8.05
C ALA A 134 9.10 1.08 -8.65
N ALA A 135 7.79 1.35 -8.69
CA ALA A 135 7.22 2.60 -9.20
C ALA A 135 7.63 3.79 -8.33
N ALA A 136 7.49 3.70 -7.00
CA ALA A 136 7.86 4.78 -6.09
C ALA A 136 9.33 5.19 -6.23
N LEU A 137 10.23 4.22 -6.43
CA LEU A 137 11.65 4.50 -6.64
C LEU A 137 11.92 5.41 -7.85
N VAL A 138 11.17 5.25 -8.94
CA VAL A 138 11.34 6.07 -10.16
C VAL A 138 10.50 7.34 -10.14
N MET A 139 9.40 7.36 -9.39
CA MET A 139 8.56 8.55 -9.19
C MET A 139 9.26 9.60 -8.32
N GLY A 140 10.08 9.15 -7.37
CA GLY A 140 10.71 10.01 -6.36
C GLY A 140 9.75 10.39 -5.23
N GLU A 141 10.30 10.99 -4.18
CA GLU A 141 9.57 11.31 -2.94
C GLU A 141 9.43 12.82 -2.70
N THR A 142 10.05 13.66 -3.55
CA THR A 142 10.21 15.10 -3.30
C THR A 142 9.68 15.93 -4.46
N SER A 143 10.52 16.72 -5.11
CA SER A 143 10.16 17.68 -6.16
C SER A 143 10.37 17.15 -7.58
N GLU A 144 10.54 15.83 -7.75
CA GLU A 144 10.74 15.19 -9.05
C GLU A 144 9.53 15.36 -9.99
N MET A 145 8.35 15.65 -9.43
CA MET A 145 7.11 15.92 -10.17
C MET A 145 6.76 14.81 -11.18
N THR A 146 7.06 13.56 -10.83
CA THR A 146 6.78 12.37 -11.66
C THR A 146 5.69 11.53 -10.99
N PRO A 147 4.41 11.93 -11.07
CA PRO A 147 3.32 11.26 -10.34
C PRO A 147 2.85 9.94 -10.96
N PHE A 148 3.42 9.55 -12.11
CA PHE A 148 3.04 8.32 -12.82
C PHE A 148 4.28 7.56 -13.29
N ALA A 149 4.28 6.25 -13.12
CA ALA A 149 5.23 5.33 -13.71
C ALA A 149 4.49 4.29 -14.57
N LEU A 150 5.03 3.99 -15.76
CA LEU A 150 4.51 2.95 -16.63
C LEU A 150 5.40 1.72 -16.52
N ILE A 151 4.83 0.60 -16.07
CA ILE A 151 5.53 -0.68 -16.02
C ILE A 151 5.00 -1.58 -17.14
N ARG A 152 5.92 -2.10 -17.95
CA ARG A 152 5.64 -3.16 -18.93
C ARG A 152 6.36 -4.43 -18.49
N TRP A 153 5.60 -5.41 -18.06
CA TRP A 153 6.13 -6.68 -17.59
C TRP A 153 5.19 -7.83 -17.97
N GLU A 154 5.73 -8.88 -18.58
CA GLU A 154 4.96 -10.04 -19.05
C GLU A 154 4.39 -10.90 -17.91
N GLY A 155 4.92 -10.77 -16.70
CA GLY A 155 4.44 -11.50 -15.52
C GLY A 155 3.19 -10.91 -14.87
N VAL A 156 2.61 -9.84 -15.42
CA VAL A 156 1.36 -9.23 -14.95
C VAL A 156 0.16 -9.87 -15.64
N SER A 157 -0.83 -10.30 -14.86
CA SER A 157 -2.15 -10.67 -15.37
C SER A 157 -3.11 -9.47 -15.30
N LEU A 158 -3.75 -9.13 -16.43
CA LEU A 158 -4.73 -8.05 -16.50
C LEU A 158 -6.15 -8.58 -16.33
N GLU A 159 -6.70 -8.37 -15.13
CA GLU A 159 -8.00 -8.87 -14.69
C GLU A 159 -8.82 -7.71 -14.14
N ASP A 160 -10.13 -7.66 -14.42
CA ASP A 160 -11.01 -6.58 -13.97
C ASP A 160 -11.39 -6.80 -12.47
N VAL A 161 -10.37 -6.85 -11.62
CA VAL A 161 -10.41 -7.06 -10.16
C VAL A 161 -9.68 -5.91 -9.44
N GLY A 162 -9.99 -5.71 -8.15
CA GLY A 162 -9.35 -4.71 -7.29
C GLY A 162 -8.26 -5.28 -6.39
N SER A 163 -7.84 -4.52 -5.39
CA SER A 163 -6.80 -4.93 -4.42
C SER A 163 -7.32 -5.78 -3.25
N GLU A 164 -8.61 -6.12 -3.22
CA GLU A 164 -9.25 -6.74 -2.05
C GLU A 164 -8.59 -8.05 -1.63
N GLU A 165 -8.19 -8.90 -2.59
CA GLU A 165 -7.55 -10.20 -2.31
C GLU A 165 -6.16 -10.05 -1.66
N ALA A 166 -5.45 -8.94 -1.89
CA ALA A 166 -4.16 -8.68 -1.27
C ALA A 166 -4.27 -8.17 0.18
N ARG A 167 -5.46 -7.80 0.63
CA ARG A 167 -5.68 -7.32 2.00
C ARG A 167 -5.90 -8.50 2.94
N VAL A 168 -5.28 -8.42 4.11
CA VAL A 168 -5.48 -9.40 5.19
C VAL A 168 -6.18 -8.67 6.34
N PRO A 169 -7.32 -9.18 6.85
CA PRO A 169 -7.96 -8.64 8.04
C PRO A 169 -6.97 -8.57 9.21
N PRO A 170 -6.99 -7.53 10.06
CA PRO A 170 -6.06 -7.39 11.18
C PRO A 170 -5.96 -8.65 12.06
N GLU A 171 -7.08 -9.29 12.36
CA GLU A 171 -7.23 -10.52 13.14
C GLU A 171 -6.58 -11.75 12.49
N GLU A 172 -6.46 -11.77 11.16
CA GLU A 172 -5.83 -12.87 10.39
C GLU A 172 -4.37 -12.55 10.03
N CYS A 173 -3.94 -11.29 10.23
CA CYS A 173 -2.59 -10.85 9.91
C CYS A 173 -1.58 -11.38 10.94
N TYR A 174 -0.94 -12.50 10.62
CA TYR A 174 0.02 -13.15 11.52
C TYR A 174 1.12 -12.19 12.02
N VAL A 175 1.58 -11.25 11.18
CA VAL A 175 2.60 -10.26 11.54
C VAL A 175 2.06 -9.31 12.61
N LEU A 176 0.87 -8.77 12.40
CA LEU A 176 0.24 -7.85 13.34
C LEU A 176 -0.08 -8.55 14.66
N GLN A 177 -0.70 -9.74 14.61
CA GLN A 177 -1.02 -10.52 15.81
C GLN A 177 0.24 -10.85 16.61
N SER A 178 1.34 -11.25 15.95
CA SER A 178 2.62 -11.52 16.64
C SER A 178 3.21 -10.30 17.36
N ILE A 179 2.90 -9.09 16.90
CA ILE A 179 3.36 -7.84 17.53
C ILE A 179 2.45 -7.48 18.70
N VAL A 180 1.13 -7.64 18.53
CA VAL A 180 0.11 -7.29 19.53
C VAL A 180 0.12 -8.26 20.71
N ASP A 181 0.27 -9.56 20.47
CA ASP A 181 0.27 -10.61 21.49
C ASP A 181 1.49 -10.57 22.43
N GLY A 182 2.48 -9.74 22.11
CA GLY A 182 3.65 -9.49 22.94
C GLY A 182 4.93 -10.02 22.30
N PHE A 183 5.80 -9.08 21.94
CA PHE A 183 7.13 -9.37 21.42
C PHE A 183 8.13 -9.45 22.59
N CYS A 184 8.50 -10.65 23.03
CA CYS A 184 9.58 -10.86 24.01
C CYS A 184 10.95 -10.75 23.33
N LEU A 185 11.51 -9.54 23.31
CA LEU A 185 12.96 -9.39 23.11
C LEU A 185 13.64 -9.93 24.36
N GLY A 186 14.28 -11.09 24.26
CA GLY A 186 15.12 -11.62 25.32
C GLY A 186 16.06 -10.50 25.79
N SER A 187 15.99 -10.16 27.07
CA SER A 187 16.95 -9.28 27.71
C SER A 187 18.32 -9.95 27.67
N THR A 188 19.16 -9.58 26.70
CA THR A 188 20.62 -9.71 26.80
C THR A 188 21.19 -8.53 27.57
#